data_AF-A0A941RZ40-F1
#
_entry.id   AF-A0A941RZ40-F1
#
_cell.length_a   1.000
_cell.length_b   1.000
_cell.length_c   1.000
_cell.angle_alpha   90.00
_cell.angle_beta   90.00
_cell.angle_gamma   90.00
#
_symmetry.space_group_name_H-M   'P 1'
#
loop_
_entity.id
_entity.type
_entity.pdbx_description
1 polymer ?
#
loop_
_entity_poly.entity_id
_entity_poly.type
_entity_poly.pdbx_seq_one_letter_code
_entity_poly.pdbx_strand_id
1 'polypeptide(L)'
;MFRNGYGRCVAILVWAWCASLSWSDRAQATDYFLTIGGGYNRTGNQASLEANVVFFQQVLRDRHQGPRRHVIYFADGHDPAADLQVLAEKPAKNELPATEVIASLHRRRGQEHVTYRNHRVDEIAGALDPALIRGQFESLAKTVQTGDRLIVYVTAHGSAGPQDDPFNTTIDCWNERKITAREFTELLNLFPREVPVVMVMAQCYCGGFGHTIFQGLDETRGLAPQLRAGFFAQQHNLPAAGCRPDIEHDEEFSSYFWGALAGRSRNGVPIADCDVDGNGVISFAEAYAYAVVAGETIDIPLRTSEVFLRKYSRSGPAGESPSVAETETPRPANPASGDDAEGEDKPREAPAQTKAATVVLTGTLQDYVDRSRPVSGRIVKKLSETLGFKLQDDVSTVVSAADELRRAGRGAGRGRPGFGGGRRGGGGRREFLRQITEKWPELGDPRRWEESALLKPENQQTLLAELQQLPGWKAFDERRQQMEAAGNQSSQQELRGVKFRRLLNTLEAIQLERDLPGCASAEIVERYRQLLTLEESAFTSGESR
;
A
#
# COMPACT_ATOMS: atom_id res chain seq x y z
N MET A 1 -91.95 29.25 -39.19
CA MET A 1 -90.77 29.55 -38.35
C MET A 1 -90.34 28.26 -37.67
N PHE A 2 -89.25 27.64 -38.13
CA PHE A 2 -88.73 26.40 -37.56
C PHE A 2 -87.26 26.58 -37.16
N ARG A 3 -86.96 26.03 -35.98
CA ARG A 3 -85.71 25.43 -35.48
C ARG A 3 -84.64 26.26 -34.74
N ASN A 4 -84.09 25.54 -33.75
CA ASN A 4 -82.91 25.70 -32.88
C ASN A 4 -83.14 26.46 -31.56
N GLY A 5 -82.67 26.01 -30.39
CA GLY A 5 -81.88 24.83 -30.03
C GLY A 5 -81.07 25.10 -28.75
N TYR A 6 -80.79 24.03 -27.98
CA TYR A 6 -79.74 23.88 -26.94
C TYR A 6 -79.86 24.75 -25.66
N GLY A 7 -79.48 24.30 -24.47
CA GLY A 7 -78.85 23.05 -24.01
C GLY A 7 -78.73 23.11 -22.48
N ARG A 8 -78.92 21.98 -21.80
CA ARG A 8 -78.73 21.81 -20.35
C ARG A 8 -77.24 21.57 -20.08
N CYS A 9 -76.59 22.44 -19.30
CA CYS A 9 -75.23 22.22 -18.81
C CYS A 9 -75.23 21.22 -17.65
N VAL A 10 -74.52 20.10 -17.84
CA VAL A 10 -74.12 19.15 -16.81
C VAL A 10 -72.90 19.72 -16.11
N ALA A 11 -72.97 19.92 -14.79
CA ALA A 11 -71.81 20.24 -13.97
C ALA A 11 -71.07 18.94 -13.62
N ILE A 12 -69.88 18.75 -14.21
CA ILE A 12 -68.97 17.66 -13.90
C ILE A 12 -68.21 18.05 -12.62
N LEU A 13 -68.43 17.31 -11.53
CA LEU A 13 -67.60 17.34 -10.32
C LEU A 13 -66.29 16.59 -10.62
N VAL A 14 -65.21 17.33 -10.90
CA VAL A 14 -63.86 16.79 -10.95
C VAL A 14 -63.35 16.68 -9.52
N TRP A 15 -63.28 15.47 -8.98
CA TRP A 15 -62.52 15.16 -7.78
C TRP A 15 -61.03 15.25 -8.12
N ALA A 16 -60.40 16.38 -7.78
CA ALA A 16 -58.95 16.48 -7.78
C ALA A 16 -58.38 15.61 -6.67
N TRP A 17 -57.87 14.43 -7.03
CA TRP A 17 -56.95 13.67 -6.20
C TRP A 17 -55.68 14.51 -6.03
N CYS A 18 -55.57 15.26 -4.93
CA CYS A 18 -54.27 15.70 -4.44
C CYS A 18 -53.54 14.46 -3.92
N ALA A 19 -52.82 13.78 -4.83
CA ALA A 19 -51.74 12.92 -4.43
C ALA A 19 -50.74 13.81 -3.66
N SER A 20 -50.74 13.67 -2.34
CA SER A 20 -49.63 14.10 -1.51
C SER A 20 -48.41 13.30 -2.00
N LEU A 21 -47.68 13.88 -2.94
CA LEU A 21 -46.30 13.53 -3.20
C LEU A 21 -45.56 13.82 -1.89
N SER A 22 -45.54 12.82 -1.02
CA SER A 22 -44.48 12.69 -0.04
C SER A 22 -43.20 12.65 -0.86
N TRP A 23 -42.55 13.80 -1.03
CA TRP A 23 -41.12 13.82 -1.26
C TRP A 23 -40.54 13.12 -0.04
N SER A 24 -40.37 11.80 -0.16
CA SER A 24 -39.39 11.13 0.65
C SER A 24 -38.10 11.86 0.32
N ASP A 25 -37.67 12.76 1.19
CA ASP A 25 -36.27 13.13 1.31
C ASP A 25 -35.54 11.78 1.47
N ARG A 26 -35.15 11.17 0.35
CA ARG A 26 -34.12 10.14 0.39
C ARG A 26 -32.91 10.91 0.88
N ALA A 27 -32.65 10.80 2.17
CA ALA A 27 -31.43 11.32 2.76
C ALA A 27 -30.29 10.88 1.84
N GLN A 28 -29.57 11.87 1.32
CA GLN A 28 -28.51 11.63 0.37
C GLN A 28 -27.46 10.75 1.06
N ALA A 29 -27.09 9.64 0.43
CA ALA A 29 -26.07 8.72 0.91
C ALA A 29 -24.80 9.49 1.33
N THR A 30 -24.31 9.24 2.54
CA THR A 30 -23.14 9.92 3.10
C THR A 30 -21.93 9.00 3.06
N ASP A 31 -20.81 9.52 2.54
CA ASP A 31 -19.51 8.86 2.69
C ASP A 31 -18.86 9.26 4.03
N TYR A 32 -18.55 8.27 4.86
CA TYR A 32 -17.80 8.45 6.11
C TYR A 32 -16.35 8.06 5.87
N PHE A 33 -15.45 9.02 5.97
CA PHE A 33 -14.01 8.83 5.87
C PHE A 33 -13.38 8.70 7.24
N LEU A 34 -12.60 7.64 7.43
CA LEU A 34 -11.74 7.45 8.60
C LEU A 34 -10.29 7.32 8.13
N THR A 35 -9.47 8.32 8.43
CA THR A 35 -8.03 8.28 8.16
C THR A 35 -7.26 7.94 9.42
N ILE A 36 -6.44 6.88 9.34
CA ILE A 36 -5.57 6.39 10.41
C ILE A 36 -4.14 6.57 9.90
N GLY A 37 -3.41 7.55 10.42
CA GLY A 37 -2.12 7.96 9.87
C GLY A 37 -1.03 8.24 10.90
N GLY A 38 0.22 8.22 10.46
CA GLY A 38 1.38 8.57 11.28
C GLY A 38 2.11 7.37 11.89
N GLY A 39 3.13 7.68 12.70
CA GLY A 39 4.05 6.70 13.26
C GLY A 39 3.71 6.16 14.65
N TYR A 40 4.47 5.16 15.09
CA TYR A 40 4.33 4.57 16.43
C TYR A 40 5.08 5.34 17.53
N ASN A 41 6.04 6.18 17.15
CA ASN A 41 6.75 7.12 18.01
C ASN A 41 7.44 8.18 17.14
N ARG A 42 8.12 9.15 17.78
CA ARG A 42 8.83 10.24 17.10
C ARG A 42 9.81 9.78 16.01
N THR A 43 10.54 8.69 16.24
CA THR A 43 11.53 8.18 15.27
C THR A 43 10.91 7.36 14.14
N GLY A 44 9.68 6.89 14.34
CA GLY A 44 8.88 6.12 13.40
C GLY A 44 7.77 6.92 12.73
N ASN A 45 7.70 8.25 12.91
CA ASN A 45 6.66 9.08 12.32
C ASN A 45 7.28 9.99 11.25
N GLN A 46 7.35 9.51 10.01
CA GLN A 46 8.08 10.20 8.96
C GLN A 46 7.21 11.21 8.19
N ALA A 47 7.85 12.24 7.63
CA ALA A 47 7.19 13.30 6.87
C ALA A 47 6.32 12.81 5.70
N SER A 48 6.67 11.68 5.06
CA SER A 48 5.84 11.10 4.01
C SER A 48 4.45 10.66 4.50
N LEU A 49 4.31 10.17 5.74
CA LEU A 49 3.03 9.77 6.33
C LEU A 49 2.13 10.99 6.55
N GLU A 50 2.69 12.10 7.04
CA GLU A 50 1.98 13.38 7.13
C GLU A 50 1.54 13.87 5.75
N ALA A 51 2.47 13.88 4.79
CA ALA A 51 2.21 14.35 3.43
C ALA A 51 1.11 13.53 2.73
N ASN A 52 1.02 12.24 3.02
CA ASN A 52 -0.05 11.36 2.54
C ASN A 52 -1.42 11.74 3.07
N VAL A 53 -1.54 12.09 4.36
CA VAL A 53 -2.81 12.53 4.95
C VAL A 53 -3.21 13.90 4.40
N VAL A 54 -2.27 14.85 4.34
CA VAL A 54 -2.52 16.19 3.78
C VAL A 54 -2.93 16.11 2.32
N PHE A 55 -2.27 15.26 1.53
CA PHE A 55 -2.64 15.06 0.12
C PHE A 55 -4.05 14.46 0.00
N PHE A 56 -4.40 13.47 0.84
CA PHE A 56 -5.75 12.92 0.84
C PHE A 56 -6.82 13.95 1.22
N GLN A 57 -6.55 14.85 2.19
CA GLN A 57 -7.45 15.97 2.49
C GLN A 57 -7.64 16.91 1.28
N GLN A 58 -6.58 17.15 0.49
CA GLN A 58 -6.70 17.89 -0.77
C GLN A 58 -7.54 17.14 -1.79
N VAL A 59 -7.30 15.84 -2.00
CA VAL A 59 -8.07 15.00 -2.92
C VAL A 59 -9.56 15.01 -2.56
N LEU A 60 -9.90 14.88 -1.27
CA LEU A 60 -11.27 14.99 -0.80
C LEU A 60 -11.86 16.35 -1.13
N ARG A 61 -11.19 17.46 -0.79
CA ARG A 61 -11.66 18.82 -1.10
C ARG A 61 -11.88 19.06 -2.59
N ASP A 62 -10.97 18.57 -3.43
CA ASP A 62 -10.96 18.87 -4.86
C ASP A 62 -11.89 17.96 -5.66
N ARG A 63 -12.08 16.69 -5.24
CA ARG A 63 -12.70 15.64 -6.08
C ARG A 63 -13.95 15.00 -5.50
N HIS A 64 -14.09 14.92 -4.17
CA HIS A 64 -15.28 14.28 -3.59
C HIS A 64 -16.48 15.22 -3.62
N GLN A 65 -17.59 14.72 -4.15
CA GLN A 65 -18.87 15.42 -4.26
C GLN A 65 -19.93 14.68 -3.44
N GLY A 66 -20.81 15.44 -2.79
CA GLY A 66 -21.88 14.92 -1.95
C GLY A 66 -21.60 15.02 -0.45
N PRO A 67 -22.54 14.56 0.40
CA PRO A 67 -22.40 14.57 1.85
C PRO A 67 -21.24 13.69 2.27
N ARG A 68 -20.37 14.24 3.12
CA ARG A 68 -19.27 13.49 3.71
C ARG A 68 -19.00 13.90 5.14
N ARG A 69 -18.40 12.99 5.90
CA ARG A 69 -17.75 13.27 7.18
C ARG A 69 -16.35 12.68 7.16
N HIS A 70 -15.37 13.41 7.67
CA HIS A 70 -13.99 12.94 7.72
C HIS A 70 -13.46 13.04 9.15
N VAL A 71 -12.95 11.91 9.65
CA VAL A 71 -12.32 11.81 10.96
C VAL A 71 -10.89 11.32 10.74
N ILE A 72 -9.93 12.01 11.36
CA ILE A 72 -8.51 11.73 11.21
C ILE A 72 -7.89 11.46 12.58
N TYR A 73 -7.20 10.34 12.73
CA TYR A 73 -6.33 10.06 13.87
C TYR A 73 -4.88 10.07 13.40
N PHE A 74 -4.04 10.90 14.01
CA PHE A 74 -2.66 11.09 13.57
C PHE A 74 -1.68 11.13 14.73
N ALA A 75 -0.59 10.36 14.65
CA ALA A 75 0.55 10.37 15.57
C ALA A 75 0.19 10.60 17.07
N ASP A 76 0.80 11.58 17.75
CA ASP A 76 0.51 11.96 19.13
C ASP A 76 -0.69 12.90 19.31
N GLY A 77 -1.37 13.24 18.21
CA GLY A 77 -2.60 14.01 18.24
C GLY A 77 -2.35 15.50 18.43
N HIS A 78 -2.76 16.07 19.56
CA HIS A 78 -2.67 17.52 19.77
C HIS A 78 -1.45 17.94 20.62
N ASP A 79 -0.53 17.01 20.90
CA ASP A 79 0.69 17.35 21.63
C ASP A 79 1.55 18.31 20.76
N PRO A 80 1.95 19.48 21.28
CA PRO A 80 2.77 20.42 20.52
C PRO A 80 4.25 19.98 20.40
N ALA A 81 4.66 18.89 21.05
CA ALA A 81 6.01 18.37 20.99
C ALA A 81 6.42 17.98 19.57
N ALA A 82 7.73 17.92 19.32
CA ALA A 82 8.22 17.45 18.03
C ALA A 82 8.09 15.92 17.94
N ASP A 83 7.24 15.47 17.04
CA ASP A 83 6.80 14.10 16.85
C ASP A 83 7.10 13.56 15.44
N LEU A 84 7.44 14.43 14.47
CA LEU A 84 7.61 14.08 13.07
C LEU A 84 9.08 14.16 12.66
N GLN A 85 9.59 13.07 12.07
CA GLN A 85 10.91 12.95 11.49
C GLN A 85 10.94 13.51 10.06
N VAL A 86 11.80 14.50 9.83
CA VAL A 86 11.96 15.19 8.53
C VAL A 86 13.41 15.10 8.08
N LEU A 87 13.65 14.90 6.79
CA LEU A 87 14.99 14.93 6.23
C LEU A 87 15.59 16.32 6.49
N ALA A 88 16.76 16.38 7.10
CA ALA A 88 17.47 17.65 7.26
C ALA A 88 17.81 18.21 5.88
N GLU A 89 17.69 19.52 5.70
CA GLU A 89 18.09 20.18 4.46
C GLU A 89 19.52 19.78 4.11
N LYS A 90 19.67 19.06 2.99
CA LYS A 90 21.00 18.83 2.42
C LYS A 90 21.41 20.12 1.73
N PRO A 91 22.65 20.63 1.94
CA PRO A 91 23.23 21.59 1.01
C PRO A 91 23.05 21.06 -0.41
N ALA A 92 22.79 21.93 -1.40
CA ALA A 92 22.56 21.47 -2.77
C ALA A 92 23.72 20.54 -3.18
N LYS A 93 23.44 19.44 -3.90
CA LYS A 93 24.36 18.32 -4.23
C LYS A 93 25.76 18.70 -4.75
N ASN A 94 25.97 19.97 -5.08
CA ASN A 94 27.21 20.51 -5.64
C ASN A 94 27.88 21.57 -4.75
N GLU A 95 27.32 21.93 -3.60
CA GLU A 95 27.85 22.99 -2.75
C GLU A 95 29.01 22.52 -1.86
N LEU A 96 29.05 21.22 -1.48
CA LEU A 96 30.07 20.67 -0.58
C LEU A 96 30.64 19.28 -0.99
N PRO A 97 31.21 19.12 -2.19
CA PRO A 97 31.67 17.82 -2.71
C PRO A 97 32.80 17.17 -1.90
N ALA A 98 33.71 17.93 -1.29
CA ALA A 98 34.75 17.36 -0.43
C ALA A 98 34.15 16.85 0.89
N THR A 99 33.18 17.59 1.45
CA THR A 99 32.43 17.15 2.63
C THR A 99 31.71 15.85 2.39
N GLU A 100 31.09 15.64 1.22
CA GLU A 100 30.43 14.37 0.89
C GLU A 100 31.40 13.18 0.87
N VAL A 101 32.60 13.37 0.32
CA VAL A 101 33.67 12.37 0.33
C VAL A 101 34.04 12.03 1.78
N ILE A 102 34.39 13.02 2.61
CA ILE A 102 34.78 12.80 4.01
C ILE A 102 33.63 12.15 4.80
N ALA A 103 32.40 12.62 4.61
CA ALA A 103 31.21 12.04 5.21
C ALA A 103 31.04 10.56 4.82
N SER A 104 31.28 10.19 3.57
CA SER A 104 31.20 8.79 3.14
C SER A 104 32.28 7.90 3.78
N LEU A 105 33.42 8.48 4.17
CA LEU A 105 34.49 7.78 4.87
C LEU A 105 34.18 7.55 6.34
N HIS A 106 33.44 8.46 6.98
CA HIS A 106 33.04 8.33 8.40
C HIS A 106 31.69 7.67 8.61
N ARG A 107 30.77 7.78 7.64
CA ARG A 107 29.44 7.20 7.73
C ARG A 107 29.53 5.70 8.07
N ARG A 108 28.89 5.33 9.18
CA ARG A 108 28.32 3.98 9.30
C ARG A 108 27.18 3.94 8.29
N ARG A 109 27.10 2.86 7.49
CA ARG A 109 26.11 2.72 6.41
C ARG A 109 24.71 3.14 6.90
N GLY A 110 24.03 4.04 6.17
CA GLY A 110 22.58 4.22 6.25
C GLY A 110 22.02 5.31 7.17
N GLN A 111 22.81 6.23 7.74
CA GLN A 111 22.24 7.37 8.48
C GLN A 111 22.03 8.59 7.58
N GLU A 112 20.76 8.90 7.33
CA GLU A 112 20.34 10.20 6.82
C GLU A 112 20.28 11.19 7.99
N HIS A 113 20.73 12.43 7.76
CA HIS A 113 20.55 13.48 8.77
C HIS A 113 19.07 13.84 8.80
N VAL A 114 18.44 13.69 9.95
CA VAL A 114 17.03 14.02 10.16
C VAL A 114 16.91 15.08 11.24
N THR A 115 15.92 15.96 11.08
CA THR A 115 15.44 16.88 12.12
C THR A 115 14.05 16.45 12.55
N TYR A 116 13.52 17.11 13.57
CA TYR A 116 12.18 16.83 14.06
C TYR A 116 11.40 18.12 14.24
N ARG A 117 10.12 18.08 13.88
CA ARG A 117 9.14 19.14 14.15
C ARG A 117 7.82 18.51 14.57
N ASN A 118 6.89 19.31 15.08
CA ASN A 118 5.52 18.83 15.22
C ASN A 118 4.90 18.60 13.81
N HIS A 119 3.98 17.65 13.73
CA HIS A 119 3.13 17.46 12.58
C HIS A 119 2.21 18.67 12.34
N ARG A 120 1.66 18.75 11.14
CA ARG A 120 0.87 19.87 10.60
C ARG A 120 -0.40 19.38 9.90
N VAL A 121 -0.83 18.16 10.19
CA VAL A 121 -2.14 17.66 9.76
C VAL A 121 -3.24 18.46 10.46
N ASP A 122 -4.03 19.19 9.66
CA ASP A 122 -5.17 19.97 10.15
C ASP A 122 -6.38 19.05 10.42
N GLU A 123 -7.32 19.51 11.25
CA GLU A 123 -8.63 18.87 11.48
C GLU A 123 -8.57 17.42 12.00
N ILE A 124 -7.53 17.07 12.75
CA ILE A 124 -7.46 15.78 13.43
C ILE A 124 -8.47 15.71 14.59
N ALA A 125 -9.02 14.52 14.79
CA ALA A 125 -9.91 14.19 15.90
C ALA A 125 -9.14 13.73 17.16
N GLY A 126 -7.88 13.32 17.01
CA GLY A 126 -7.01 12.96 18.12
C GLY A 126 -5.79 12.16 17.68
N ALA A 127 -5.10 11.61 18.68
CA ALA A 127 -3.93 10.77 18.49
C ALA A 127 -4.26 9.47 17.76
N LEU A 128 -3.26 8.88 17.10
CA LEU A 128 -3.29 7.52 16.58
C LEU A 128 -3.34 6.52 17.75
N ASP A 129 -4.53 6.35 18.33
CA ASP A 129 -4.78 5.63 19.57
C ASP A 129 -5.86 4.55 19.34
N PRO A 130 -5.57 3.26 19.63
CA PRO A 130 -6.56 2.20 19.47
C PRO A 130 -7.88 2.44 20.21
N ALA A 131 -7.86 3.03 21.40
CA ALA A 131 -9.08 3.28 22.17
C ALA A 131 -9.95 4.36 21.51
N LEU A 132 -9.34 5.43 20.98
CA LEU A 132 -10.07 6.47 20.25
C LEU A 132 -10.65 5.92 18.95
N ILE A 133 -9.87 5.11 18.23
CA ILE A 133 -10.30 4.47 16.98
C ILE A 133 -11.48 3.52 17.26
N ARG A 134 -11.39 2.65 18.28
CA ARG A 134 -12.52 1.78 18.68
C ARG A 134 -13.78 2.59 18.97
N GLY A 135 -13.66 3.64 19.78
CA GLY A 135 -14.77 4.53 20.09
C GLY A 135 -15.38 5.18 18.84
N GLN A 136 -14.56 5.51 17.85
CA GLN A 136 -15.05 6.03 16.57
C GLN A 136 -15.82 4.99 15.77
N PHE A 137 -15.31 3.75 15.66
CA PHE A 137 -16.03 2.67 14.98
C PHE A 137 -17.38 2.40 15.66
N GLU A 138 -17.41 2.34 16.99
CA GLU A 138 -18.64 2.17 17.76
C GLU A 138 -19.63 3.32 17.58
N SER A 139 -19.13 4.56 17.53
CA SER A 139 -19.97 5.74 17.29
C SER A 139 -20.53 5.72 15.87
N LEU A 140 -19.70 5.46 14.85
CA LEU A 140 -20.12 5.41 13.46
C LEU A 140 -21.15 4.33 13.21
N ALA A 141 -20.93 3.12 13.73
CA ALA A 141 -21.84 1.99 13.60
C ALA A 141 -23.26 2.30 14.11
N LYS A 142 -23.40 3.21 15.09
CA LYS A 142 -24.70 3.67 15.62
C LYS A 142 -25.34 4.80 14.79
N THR A 143 -24.58 5.49 13.96
CA THR A 143 -25.03 6.67 13.22
C THR A 143 -25.26 6.43 11.73
N VAL A 144 -24.53 5.49 11.13
CA VAL A 144 -24.64 5.19 9.70
C VAL A 144 -26.02 4.63 9.36
N GLN A 145 -26.51 4.96 8.17
CA GLN A 145 -27.80 4.54 7.64
C GLN A 145 -27.61 3.71 6.37
N THR A 146 -28.67 2.99 5.98
CA THR A 146 -28.68 2.29 4.69
C THR A 146 -28.45 3.26 3.54
N GLY A 147 -27.50 2.94 2.66
CA GLY A 147 -27.06 3.81 1.57
C GLY A 147 -25.75 4.54 1.88
N ASP A 148 -25.38 4.68 3.14
CA ASP A 148 -24.07 5.22 3.53
C ASP A 148 -22.94 4.23 3.22
N ARG A 149 -21.71 4.74 3.13
CA ARG A 149 -20.50 3.96 2.91
C ARG A 149 -19.39 4.41 3.85
N LEU A 150 -18.66 3.45 4.43
CA LEU A 150 -17.45 3.73 5.19
C LEU A 150 -16.22 3.59 4.28
N ILE A 151 -15.34 4.59 4.30
CA ILE A 151 -14.07 4.58 3.58
C ILE A 151 -12.95 4.74 4.60
N VAL A 152 -12.15 3.70 4.79
CA VAL A 152 -11.02 3.68 5.71
C VAL A 152 -9.72 3.85 4.93
N TYR A 153 -8.95 4.89 5.23
CA TYR A 153 -7.62 5.10 4.68
C TYR A 153 -6.57 4.92 5.77
N VAL A 154 -5.63 4.00 5.58
CA VAL A 154 -4.52 3.75 6.50
C VAL A 154 -3.20 4.13 5.85
N THR A 155 -2.45 5.04 6.47
CA THR A 155 -1.09 5.43 6.09
C THR A 155 -0.22 5.50 7.34
N ALA A 156 0.16 4.33 7.82
CA ALA A 156 0.88 4.14 9.08
C ALA A 156 1.96 3.07 8.91
N HIS A 157 2.62 2.70 10.00
CA HIS A 157 3.44 1.50 10.03
C HIS A 157 2.58 0.24 10.21
N GLY A 158 3.14 -0.89 9.83
CA GLY A 158 2.52 -2.17 10.09
C GLY A 158 3.56 -3.25 10.38
N SER A 159 3.17 -4.20 11.22
CA SER A 159 3.98 -5.38 11.55
C SER A 159 3.35 -6.66 11.03
N ALA A 160 4.21 -7.63 10.70
CA ALA A 160 3.80 -8.97 10.25
C ALA A 160 2.96 -9.68 11.32
N GLY A 161 2.06 -10.55 10.87
CA GLY A 161 1.33 -11.46 11.74
C GLY A 161 2.24 -12.53 12.33
N PRO A 162 1.84 -13.16 13.45
CA PRO A 162 2.56 -14.31 14.00
C PRO A 162 2.53 -15.49 13.01
N GLN A 163 3.44 -16.45 13.18
CA GLN A 163 3.64 -17.53 12.21
C GLN A 163 2.41 -18.45 12.05
N ASP A 164 1.66 -18.64 13.14
CA ASP A 164 0.43 -19.44 13.23
C ASP A 164 -0.84 -18.68 12.82
N ASP A 165 -0.78 -17.35 12.74
CA ASP A 165 -1.85 -16.49 12.21
C ASP A 165 -1.26 -15.38 11.31
N PRO A 166 -0.70 -15.75 10.15
CA PRO A 166 0.13 -14.85 9.32
C PRO A 166 -0.67 -13.68 8.72
N PHE A 167 -1.99 -13.78 8.65
CA PHE A 167 -2.87 -12.72 8.17
C PHE A 167 -3.27 -11.74 9.27
N ASN A 168 -3.05 -12.08 10.55
CA ASN A 168 -3.30 -11.19 11.68
C ASN A 168 -2.17 -10.15 11.84
N THR A 169 -1.92 -9.42 10.76
CA THR A 169 -0.99 -8.29 10.69
C THR A 169 -1.55 -7.10 11.47
N THR A 170 -0.80 -6.01 11.57
CA THR A 170 -1.15 -4.91 12.48
C THR A 170 -1.05 -3.53 11.83
N ILE A 171 -1.85 -2.60 12.33
CA ILE A 171 -1.64 -1.15 12.22
C ILE A 171 -0.88 -0.74 13.48
N ASP A 172 0.36 -0.28 13.33
CA ASP A 172 1.17 0.21 14.44
C ASP A 172 0.72 1.64 14.79
N CYS A 173 0.37 1.84 16.05
CA CYS A 173 -0.22 3.05 16.60
C CYS A 173 0.76 3.78 17.54
N TRP A 174 0.45 5.03 17.88
CA TRP A 174 1.29 5.82 18.77
C TRP A 174 1.50 5.17 20.14
N ASN A 175 2.68 5.38 20.71
CA ASN A 175 3.19 4.70 21.92
C ASN A 175 3.33 3.18 21.74
N GLU A 176 3.76 2.73 20.57
CA GLU A 176 4.02 1.31 20.24
C GLU A 176 2.80 0.38 20.41
N ARG A 177 1.61 0.97 20.50
CA ARG A 177 0.35 0.23 20.55
C ARG A 177 -0.01 -0.27 19.16
N LYS A 178 -0.96 -1.19 19.07
CA LYS A 178 -1.33 -1.81 17.79
C LYS A 178 -2.82 -2.07 17.71
N ILE A 179 -3.35 -2.06 16.49
CA ILE A 179 -4.64 -2.67 16.14
C ILE A 179 -4.33 -3.87 15.25
N THR A 180 -4.75 -5.06 15.68
CA THR A 180 -4.56 -6.29 14.88
C THR A 180 -5.62 -6.40 13.77
N ALA A 181 -5.35 -7.12 12.68
CA ALA A 181 -6.33 -7.33 11.62
C ALA A 181 -7.57 -8.08 12.12
N ARG A 182 -7.42 -8.96 13.13
CA ARG A 182 -8.54 -9.61 13.81
C ARG A 182 -9.39 -8.60 14.59
N GLU A 183 -8.75 -7.77 15.40
CA GLU A 183 -9.45 -6.69 16.11
C GLU A 183 -10.16 -5.74 15.13
N PHE A 184 -9.48 -5.32 14.08
CA PHE A 184 -10.06 -4.48 13.03
C PHE A 184 -11.26 -5.15 12.36
N THR A 185 -11.18 -6.47 12.10
CA THR A 185 -12.31 -7.25 11.58
C THR A 185 -13.51 -7.21 12.52
N GLU A 186 -13.30 -7.31 13.84
CA GLU A 186 -14.38 -7.19 14.83
C GLU A 186 -14.99 -5.78 14.85
N LEU A 187 -14.18 -4.73 14.68
CA LEU A 187 -14.69 -3.36 14.55
C LEU A 187 -15.55 -3.19 13.29
N LEU A 188 -15.18 -3.80 12.18
CA LEU A 188 -15.98 -3.82 10.95
C LEU A 188 -17.28 -4.64 11.12
N ASN A 189 -17.32 -5.61 12.03
CA ASN A 189 -18.52 -6.40 12.30
C ASN A 189 -19.62 -5.57 12.99
N LEU A 190 -19.27 -4.43 13.59
CA LEU A 190 -20.23 -3.53 14.25
C LEU A 190 -21.20 -2.85 13.26
N PHE A 191 -20.81 -2.74 11.98
CA PHE A 191 -21.59 -2.00 10.98
C PHE A 191 -22.79 -2.82 10.47
N PRO A 192 -23.92 -2.15 10.12
CA PRO A 192 -25.04 -2.80 9.46
C PRO A 192 -24.61 -3.53 8.17
N ARG A 193 -25.32 -4.59 7.80
CA ARG A 193 -24.96 -5.44 6.64
C ARG A 193 -25.00 -4.66 5.33
N GLU A 194 -25.88 -3.68 5.27
CA GLU A 194 -26.17 -2.84 4.11
C GLU A 194 -25.17 -1.68 3.93
N VAL A 195 -24.28 -1.45 4.91
CA VAL A 195 -23.26 -0.39 4.84
C VAL A 195 -21.95 -1.02 4.34
N PRO A 196 -21.58 -0.81 3.06
CA PRO A 196 -20.32 -1.29 2.53
C PRO A 196 -19.13 -0.54 3.12
N VAL A 197 -17.98 -1.22 3.15
CA VAL A 197 -16.70 -0.66 3.57
C VAL A 197 -15.70 -0.71 2.43
N VAL A 198 -15.06 0.42 2.12
CA VAL A 198 -13.90 0.51 1.23
C VAL A 198 -12.66 0.78 2.08
N MET A 199 -11.60 0.03 1.87
CA MET A 199 -10.32 0.17 2.58
C MET A 199 -9.22 0.48 1.58
N VAL A 200 -8.41 1.49 1.87
CA VAL A 200 -7.16 1.76 1.15
C VAL A 200 -6.06 1.77 2.19
N MET A 201 -5.09 0.86 2.09
CA MET A 201 -4.05 0.70 3.10
C MET A 201 -2.66 0.74 2.48
N ALA A 202 -1.88 1.73 2.89
CA ALA A 202 -0.51 1.98 2.44
C ALA A 202 0.46 1.81 3.61
N GLN A 203 0.73 0.54 3.95
CA GLN A 203 1.65 0.16 5.02
C GLN A 203 2.27 -1.23 4.77
N CYS A 204 3.35 -1.55 5.48
CA CYS A 204 3.92 -2.90 5.49
C CYS A 204 2.88 -3.94 5.90
N TYR A 205 2.91 -5.13 5.27
CA TYR A 205 2.06 -6.28 5.62
C TYR A 205 0.54 -6.04 5.52
N CYS A 206 0.08 -4.96 4.86
CA CYS A 206 -1.35 -4.62 4.78
C CYS A 206 -2.20 -5.66 4.05
N GLY A 207 -1.61 -6.55 3.24
CA GLY A 207 -2.34 -7.64 2.60
C GLY A 207 -2.99 -8.63 3.57
N GLY A 208 -2.60 -8.65 4.85
CA GLY A 208 -3.30 -9.40 5.90
C GLY A 208 -4.75 -8.94 6.06
N PHE A 209 -5.00 -7.64 5.94
CA PHE A 209 -6.34 -7.05 6.00
C PHE A 209 -7.22 -7.41 4.79
N GLY A 210 -6.65 -7.99 3.72
CA GLY A 210 -7.43 -8.58 2.63
C GLY A 210 -8.33 -9.73 3.08
N HIS A 211 -7.99 -10.38 4.19
CA HIS A 211 -8.79 -11.45 4.79
C HIS A 211 -9.94 -10.95 5.66
N THR A 212 -10.09 -9.63 5.84
CA THR A 212 -11.25 -9.05 6.55
C THR A 212 -12.58 -9.34 5.84
N ILE A 213 -12.56 -9.79 4.59
CA ILE A 213 -13.75 -10.28 3.87
C ILE A 213 -14.27 -11.61 4.41
N PHE A 214 -13.52 -12.30 5.27
CA PHE A 214 -13.90 -13.56 5.90
C PHE A 214 -14.28 -13.38 7.37
N GLN A 215 -15.17 -14.22 7.87
CA GLN A 215 -15.61 -14.15 9.26
C GLN A 215 -14.45 -14.41 10.22
N GLY A 216 -14.19 -13.47 11.13
CA GLY A 216 -13.11 -13.57 12.10
C GLY A 216 -11.73 -13.72 11.46
N LEU A 217 -11.50 -13.12 10.28
CA LEU A 217 -10.24 -13.17 9.54
C LEU A 217 -9.85 -14.60 9.08
N ASP A 218 -10.82 -15.53 9.04
CA ASP A 218 -10.58 -16.94 8.75
C ASP A 218 -11.38 -17.39 7.52
N GLU A 219 -10.67 -17.70 6.44
CA GLU A 219 -11.26 -18.13 5.18
C GLU A 219 -12.06 -19.44 5.27
N THR A 220 -11.87 -20.24 6.31
CA THR A 220 -12.64 -21.48 6.53
C THR A 220 -14.03 -21.22 7.10
N ARG A 221 -14.25 -20.04 7.69
CA ARG A 221 -15.53 -19.62 8.30
C ARG A 221 -16.47 -18.92 7.33
N GLY A 222 -16.09 -18.84 6.05
CA GLY A 222 -16.88 -18.19 5.00
C GLY A 222 -16.80 -16.67 5.04
N LEU A 223 -17.59 -16.03 4.17
CA LEU A 223 -17.56 -14.58 3.97
C LEU A 223 -18.24 -13.83 5.13
N ALA A 224 -17.69 -12.67 5.45
CA ALA A 224 -18.35 -11.68 6.29
C ALA A 224 -19.63 -11.18 5.60
N PRO A 225 -20.71 -10.92 6.37
CA PRO A 225 -21.98 -10.48 5.80
C PRO A 225 -21.88 -9.06 5.22
N GLN A 226 -21.14 -8.15 5.86
CA GLN A 226 -20.87 -6.80 5.30
C GLN A 226 -20.00 -6.90 4.05
N LEU A 227 -20.33 -6.14 3.01
CA LEU A 227 -19.49 -6.05 1.81
C LEU A 227 -18.25 -5.19 2.11
N ARG A 228 -17.06 -5.74 1.86
CA ARG A 228 -15.78 -5.11 2.18
C ARG A 228 -14.87 -5.15 0.95
N ALA A 229 -14.65 -4.00 0.34
CA ALA A 229 -13.65 -3.81 -0.72
C ALA A 229 -12.36 -3.25 -0.11
N GLY A 230 -11.22 -3.77 -0.53
CA GLY A 230 -9.93 -3.35 -0.01
C GLY A 230 -8.85 -3.29 -1.08
N PHE A 231 -7.99 -2.28 -0.97
CA PHE A 231 -6.84 -2.02 -1.82
C PHE A 231 -5.61 -1.89 -0.93
N PHE A 232 -4.66 -2.80 -1.09
CA PHE A 232 -3.54 -2.95 -0.18
C PHE A 232 -2.24 -2.77 -0.96
N ALA A 233 -1.35 -1.90 -0.48
CA ALA A 233 -0.06 -1.64 -1.11
C ALA A 233 0.81 -2.89 -1.23
N GLN A 234 0.73 -3.82 -0.28
CA GLN A 234 1.69 -4.91 -0.16
C GLN A 234 1.08 -6.20 0.38
N GLN A 235 1.70 -7.34 0.07
CA GLN A 235 1.36 -8.67 0.57
C GLN A 235 1.52 -8.77 2.11
N HIS A 236 0.77 -9.68 2.75
CA HIS A 236 0.77 -9.90 4.21
C HIS A 236 2.13 -10.28 4.80
N ASN A 237 3.09 -10.72 3.97
CA ASN A 237 4.39 -11.24 4.38
C ASN A 237 5.58 -10.40 3.86
N LEU A 238 5.33 -9.20 3.33
CA LEU A 238 6.36 -8.33 2.78
C LEU A 238 6.30 -6.92 3.37
N PRO A 239 7.46 -6.25 3.55
CA PRO A 239 7.51 -4.83 3.85
C PRO A 239 7.10 -4.01 2.62
N ALA A 240 6.49 -2.85 2.86
CA ALA A 240 6.09 -1.89 1.82
C ALA A 240 7.11 -0.75 1.71
N ALA A 241 7.13 -0.06 0.58
CA ALA A 241 7.81 1.23 0.44
C ALA A 241 6.98 2.37 1.05
N GLY A 242 7.60 3.54 1.27
CA GLY A 242 6.89 4.80 1.52
C GLY A 242 7.19 5.50 2.84
N CYS A 243 7.68 4.80 3.88
CA CYS A 243 8.03 5.43 5.16
C CYS A 243 9.39 6.15 5.08
N ARG A 244 9.38 7.42 4.62
CA ARG A 244 10.59 8.22 4.35
C ARG A 244 10.54 9.58 5.05
N PRO A 245 11.66 10.07 5.58
CA PRO A 245 11.73 11.39 6.21
C PRO A 245 11.65 12.52 5.17
N ASP A 246 11.76 12.24 3.89
CA ASP A 246 11.55 13.21 2.80
C ASP A 246 10.16 13.10 2.17
N ILE A 247 9.72 14.20 1.53
CA ILE A 247 8.45 14.27 0.80
C ILE A 247 8.64 14.43 -0.72
N GLU A 248 9.87 14.70 -1.16
CA GLU A 248 10.22 14.97 -2.56
C GLU A 248 10.01 13.75 -3.43
N HIS A 249 10.35 12.56 -2.91
CA HIS A 249 10.04 11.31 -3.58
C HIS A 249 8.63 10.91 -3.15
N ASP A 250 7.63 11.16 -3.99
CA ASP A 250 6.23 10.73 -3.79
C ASP A 250 5.93 9.35 -4.39
N GLU A 251 6.97 8.58 -4.69
CA GLU A 251 6.89 7.22 -5.22
C GLU A 251 6.48 6.23 -4.12
N GLU A 252 5.16 6.11 -3.90
CA GLU A 252 4.53 5.17 -2.97
C GLU A 252 3.09 4.88 -3.41
N PHE A 253 2.56 3.72 -3.03
CA PHE A 253 1.25 3.25 -3.49
C PHE A 253 0.11 4.26 -3.31
N SER A 254 -0.02 4.86 -2.11
CA SER A 254 -1.07 5.84 -1.80
C SER A 254 -0.97 7.11 -2.65
N SER A 255 0.24 7.60 -2.89
CA SER A 255 0.47 8.80 -3.72
C SER A 255 0.00 8.58 -5.17
N TYR A 256 0.28 7.41 -5.75
CA TYR A 256 -0.25 7.08 -7.08
C TYR A 256 -1.75 6.82 -7.07
N PHE A 257 -2.26 6.11 -6.06
CA PHE A 257 -3.68 5.78 -5.95
C PHE A 257 -4.55 7.04 -5.84
N TRP A 258 -4.26 7.91 -4.87
CA TRP A 258 -4.97 9.17 -4.71
C TRP A 258 -4.65 10.16 -5.84
N GLY A 259 -3.45 10.09 -6.40
CA GLY A 259 -3.03 10.92 -7.52
C GLY A 259 -3.82 10.64 -8.80
N ALA A 260 -4.15 9.38 -9.07
CA ALA A 260 -5.03 9.00 -10.17
C ALA A 260 -6.41 9.67 -10.05
N LEU A 261 -7.03 9.58 -8.86
CA LEU A 261 -8.32 10.24 -8.58
C LEU A 261 -8.21 11.77 -8.63
N ALA A 262 -7.09 12.33 -8.18
CA ALA A 262 -6.81 13.76 -8.22
C ALA A 262 -6.44 14.28 -9.61
N GLY A 263 -6.10 13.43 -10.58
CA GLY A 263 -5.54 13.82 -11.87
C GLY A 263 -4.16 14.51 -11.77
N ARG A 264 -3.47 14.37 -10.63
CA ARG A 264 -2.14 14.93 -10.38
C ARG A 264 -1.45 14.18 -9.24
N SER A 265 -0.13 14.07 -9.29
CA SER A 265 0.65 13.56 -8.16
C SER A 265 0.63 14.54 -6.98
N ARG A 266 1.15 14.10 -5.84
CA ARG A 266 1.27 14.94 -4.63
C ARG A 266 2.09 16.20 -4.90
N ASN A 267 3.13 16.07 -5.72
CA ASN A 267 4.00 17.16 -6.14
C ASN A 267 3.45 17.99 -7.33
N GLY A 268 2.21 17.75 -7.75
CA GLY A 268 1.52 18.54 -8.77
C GLY A 268 1.78 18.11 -10.22
N VAL A 269 2.48 16.99 -10.44
CA VAL A 269 2.70 16.46 -11.79
C VAL A 269 1.36 15.96 -12.34
N PRO A 270 0.89 16.41 -13.52
CA PRO A 270 -0.39 15.95 -14.07
C PRO A 270 -0.42 14.43 -14.30
N ILE A 271 -1.55 13.82 -13.95
CA ILE A 271 -1.84 12.40 -14.19
C ILE A 271 -3.07 12.31 -15.10
N ALA A 272 -2.93 11.59 -16.22
CA ALA A 272 -3.97 11.43 -17.24
C ALA A 272 -4.24 9.95 -17.52
N ASP A 273 -5.21 9.68 -18.40
CA ASP A 273 -5.56 8.34 -18.90
C ASP A 273 -5.90 7.31 -17.80
N CYS A 274 -6.58 7.78 -16.75
CA CYS A 274 -7.01 6.98 -15.61
C CYS A 274 -8.47 6.49 -15.72
N ASP A 275 -9.32 7.14 -16.52
CA ASP A 275 -10.65 6.63 -16.89
C ASP A 275 -10.46 5.57 -18.00
N VAL A 276 -10.35 4.31 -17.57
CA VAL A 276 -9.99 3.16 -18.40
C VAL A 276 -11.21 2.63 -19.16
N ASP A 277 -12.40 2.70 -18.57
CA ASP A 277 -13.64 2.23 -19.20
C ASP A 277 -14.39 3.34 -19.98
N GLY A 278 -14.01 4.60 -19.82
CA GLY A 278 -14.52 5.74 -20.57
C GLY A 278 -15.88 6.24 -20.06
N ASN A 279 -16.23 5.94 -18.81
CA ASN A 279 -17.52 6.33 -18.23
C ASN A 279 -17.54 7.78 -17.69
N GLY A 280 -16.41 8.50 -17.74
CA GLY A 280 -16.26 9.88 -17.32
C GLY A 280 -15.92 10.06 -15.83
N VAL A 281 -15.77 8.97 -15.07
CA VAL A 281 -15.46 8.97 -13.63
C VAL A 281 -14.36 7.96 -13.34
N ILE A 282 -13.36 8.37 -12.55
CA ILE A 282 -12.31 7.45 -12.12
C ILE A 282 -12.78 6.69 -10.87
N SER A 283 -12.87 5.37 -10.99
CA SER A 283 -13.20 4.43 -9.92
C SER A 283 -12.01 4.10 -9.01
N PHE A 284 -12.26 3.49 -7.85
CA PHE A 284 -11.17 2.98 -7.01
C PHE A 284 -10.36 1.87 -7.70
N ALA A 285 -11.00 1.02 -8.50
CA ALA A 285 -10.33 -0.03 -9.27
C ALA A 285 -9.38 0.55 -10.33
N GLU A 286 -9.74 1.66 -10.96
CA GLU A 286 -8.87 2.36 -11.90
C GLU A 286 -7.70 3.07 -11.22
N ALA A 287 -7.96 3.70 -10.07
CA ALA A 287 -6.92 4.27 -9.22
C ALA A 287 -5.90 3.20 -8.77
N TYR A 288 -6.38 2.02 -8.41
CA TYR A 288 -5.55 0.85 -8.13
C TYR A 288 -4.72 0.42 -9.34
N ALA A 289 -5.33 0.29 -10.52
CA ALA A 289 -4.61 -0.09 -11.73
C ALA A 289 -3.51 0.91 -12.09
N TYR A 290 -3.76 2.22 -11.92
CA TYR A 290 -2.75 3.24 -12.10
C TYR A 290 -1.58 3.03 -11.11
N ALA A 291 -1.86 2.84 -9.82
CA ALA A 291 -0.81 2.59 -8.82
C ALA A 291 0.01 1.32 -9.09
N VAL A 292 -0.63 0.24 -9.56
CA VAL A 292 0.04 -1.02 -9.93
C VAL A 292 1.00 -0.83 -11.11
N VAL A 293 0.58 -0.06 -12.11
CA VAL A 293 1.33 0.15 -13.35
C VAL A 293 2.43 1.20 -13.19
N ALA A 294 2.12 2.34 -12.59
CA ALA A 294 3.02 3.48 -12.46
C ALA A 294 4.03 3.34 -11.31
N GLY A 295 3.74 2.49 -10.31
CA GLY A 295 4.54 2.38 -9.11
C GLY A 295 5.96 1.89 -9.37
N GLU A 296 6.97 2.74 -9.16
CA GLU A 296 8.39 2.38 -9.17
C GLU A 296 8.89 1.96 -7.77
N THR A 297 8.13 1.07 -7.13
CA THR A 297 8.40 0.59 -5.77
C THR A 297 8.49 -0.92 -5.70
N ILE A 298 8.96 -1.44 -4.56
CA ILE A 298 9.00 -2.88 -4.26
C ILE A 298 7.63 -3.49 -3.94
N ASP A 299 6.58 -2.67 -3.98
CA ASP A 299 5.24 -3.04 -3.56
C ASP A 299 4.62 -4.04 -4.54
N ILE A 300 3.88 -5.02 -4.02
CA ILE A 300 3.08 -5.94 -4.83
C ILE A 300 1.64 -5.80 -4.35
N PRO A 301 0.92 -4.80 -4.88
CA PRO A 301 -0.43 -4.53 -4.44
C PRO A 301 -1.37 -5.71 -4.70
N LEU A 302 -2.46 -5.74 -3.94
CA LEU A 302 -3.55 -6.68 -4.12
C LEU A 302 -4.87 -6.01 -3.73
N ARG A 303 -5.96 -6.57 -4.22
CA ARG A 303 -7.33 -6.20 -3.86
C ARG A 303 -8.12 -7.36 -3.29
N THR A 304 -9.19 -7.08 -2.56
CA THR A 304 -10.06 -8.09 -1.95
C THR A 304 -10.67 -9.08 -2.94
N SER A 305 -11.01 -8.64 -4.15
CA SER A 305 -11.50 -9.54 -5.21
C SER A 305 -10.47 -10.59 -5.63
N GLU A 306 -9.16 -10.28 -5.59
CA GLU A 306 -8.12 -11.29 -5.83
C GLU A 306 -8.02 -12.30 -4.69
N VAL A 307 -8.17 -11.85 -3.44
CA VAL A 307 -8.21 -12.74 -2.26
C VAL A 307 -9.43 -13.67 -2.34
N PHE A 308 -10.59 -13.10 -2.70
CA PHE A 308 -11.83 -13.84 -2.92
C PHE A 308 -11.64 -14.94 -3.97
N LEU A 309 -11.10 -14.59 -5.14
CA LEU A 309 -10.88 -15.53 -6.25
C LEU A 309 -9.94 -16.66 -5.86
N ARG A 310 -8.84 -16.37 -5.15
CA ARG A 310 -7.90 -17.40 -4.69
C ARG A 310 -8.53 -18.42 -3.76
N LYS A 311 -9.59 -18.04 -3.02
CA LYS A 311 -10.35 -18.94 -2.17
C LYS A 311 -11.42 -19.72 -2.92
N TYR A 312 -12.27 -19.03 -3.68
CA TYR A 312 -13.50 -19.62 -4.22
C TYR A 312 -13.40 -20.10 -5.66
N SER A 313 -12.34 -19.72 -6.38
CA SER A 313 -12.21 -20.02 -7.80
C SER A 313 -11.18 -21.11 -8.13
N ARG A 314 -10.72 -21.86 -7.12
CA ARG A 314 -9.82 -23.00 -7.32
C ARG A 314 -10.63 -24.28 -7.38
N SER A 315 -10.46 -25.04 -8.45
CA SER A 315 -11.02 -26.38 -8.57
C SER A 315 -10.36 -27.31 -7.54
N GLY A 316 -10.99 -27.47 -6.36
CA GLY A 316 -10.84 -28.63 -5.47
C GLY A 316 -12.04 -29.57 -5.64
N PRO A 317 -11.95 -30.85 -5.23
CA PRO A 317 -13.01 -31.83 -5.52
C PRO A 317 -14.36 -31.32 -4.99
N ALA A 318 -15.35 -31.32 -5.87
CA ALA A 318 -16.72 -31.01 -5.51
C ALA A 318 -17.18 -31.96 -4.39
N GLY A 319 -17.68 -31.38 -3.30
CA GLY A 319 -18.44 -32.10 -2.27
C GLY A 319 -17.71 -32.24 -0.94
N GLU A 320 -18.04 -31.36 0.00
CA GLU A 320 -18.59 -31.78 1.30
C GLU A 320 -19.08 -30.53 2.03
N SER A 321 -20.40 -30.39 2.12
CA SER A 321 -21.06 -29.48 3.04
C SER A 321 -20.71 -29.88 4.47
N PRO A 322 -20.38 -28.96 5.40
CA PRO A 322 -20.13 -29.35 6.78
C PRO A 322 -21.45 -29.66 7.49
N SER A 323 -21.71 -30.94 7.74
CA SER A 323 -22.69 -31.37 8.73
C SER A 323 -22.12 -31.17 10.14
N VAL A 324 -22.94 -30.56 10.99
CA VAL A 324 -22.73 -30.35 12.42
C VAL A 324 -22.64 -31.68 13.16
N ALA A 325 -21.61 -31.87 14.00
CA ALA A 325 -21.69 -32.66 15.23
C ALA A 325 -20.51 -32.36 16.17
N GLU A 326 -20.84 -32.16 17.44
CA GLU A 326 -20.00 -31.76 18.57
C GLU A 326 -19.22 -32.95 19.19
N THR A 327 -18.47 -32.62 20.28
CA THR A 327 -17.82 -33.46 21.33
C THR A 327 -16.41 -33.97 21.01
N GLU A 328 -15.36 -33.84 21.84
CA GLU A 328 -15.20 -33.55 23.28
C GLU A 328 -13.70 -33.19 23.56
N THR A 329 -13.42 -32.47 24.64
CA THR A 329 -12.09 -32.30 25.29
C THR A 329 -12.17 -32.90 26.72
N PRO A 330 -11.11 -33.11 27.56
CA PRO A 330 -9.76 -32.48 27.55
C PRO A 330 -8.52 -33.33 28.02
N ARG A 331 -7.31 -32.75 27.78
CA ARG A 331 -5.99 -32.67 28.51
C ARG A 331 -5.65 -33.60 29.72
N PRO A 332 -4.40 -33.68 30.29
CA PRO A 332 -3.20 -32.80 30.17
C PRO A 332 -1.79 -33.48 30.18
N ALA A 333 -0.71 -32.71 30.01
CA ALA A 333 0.43 -32.63 30.96
C ALA A 333 1.57 -31.68 30.49
N ASN A 334 1.95 -30.76 31.38
CA ASN A 334 3.23 -30.04 31.47
C ASN A 334 3.98 -30.67 32.70
N PRO A 335 5.28 -30.42 33.04
CA PRO A 335 5.92 -29.09 33.07
C PRO A 335 7.48 -28.99 32.90
N ALA A 336 7.97 -27.74 33.01
CA ALA A 336 9.32 -27.28 33.45
C ALA A 336 10.49 -27.43 32.45
N SER A 337 11.48 -26.52 32.31
CA SER A 337 11.92 -25.29 33.00
C SER A 337 13.15 -24.73 32.25
N GLY A 338 13.50 -23.45 32.40
CA GLY A 338 14.91 -23.00 32.41
C GLY A 338 15.28 -21.83 31.48
N ASP A 339 15.92 -20.83 32.08
CA ASP A 339 16.32 -19.51 31.58
C ASP A 339 17.44 -19.47 30.50
N ASP A 340 17.59 -18.24 29.98
CA ASP A 340 18.81 -17.56 29.51
C ASP A 340 19.14 -17.45 27.99
N ALA A 341 19.12 -16.17 27.59
CA ALA A 341 20.13 -15.42 26.82
C ALA A 341 20.32 -15.61 25.30
N GLU A 342 20.26 -14.45 24.64
CA GLU A 342 21.01 -14.01 23.45
C GLU A 342 21.09 -14.96 22.24
N GLY A 343 20.26 -14.69 21.23
CA GLY A 343 20.25 -15.41 19.96
C GLY A 343 20.25 -14.46 18.76
N GLU A 344 21.36 -14.48 18.04
CA GLU A 344 21.66 -13.74 16.81
C GLU A 344 20.53 -13.78 15.75
N ASP A 345 20.28 -12.61 15.15
CA ASP A 345 19.34 -12.37 14.06
C ASP A 345 19.85 -13.07 12.77
N LYS A 346 19.47 -14.34 12.60
CA LYS A 346 19.67 -15.09 11.36
C LYS A 346 18.57 -14.72 10.35
N PRO A 347 18.89 -14.65 9.03
CA PRO A 347 17.87 -14.42 8.01
C PRO A 347 16.83 -15.54 8.07
N ARG A 348 15.60 -15.19 8.48
CA ARG A 348 14.44 -16.08 8.45
C ARG A 348 14.21 -16.53 7.01
N GLU A 349 14.45 -17.80 6.72
CA GLU A 349 13.90 -18.45 5.55
C GLU A 349 12.38 -18.35 5.62
N ALA A 350 11.77 -17.85 4.54
CA ALA A 350 10.33 -17.71 4.43
C ALA A 350 9.66 -19.07 4.73
N PRO A 351 8.64 -19.13 5.59
CA PRO A 351 7.94 -20.37 5.86
C PRO A 351 7.39 -20.94 4.55
N ALA A 352 7.54 -22.25 4.40
CA ALA A 352 7.14 -23.00 3.22
C ALA A 352 5.69 -22.68 2.87
N GLN A 353 5.49 -22.00 1.74
CA GLN A 353 4.18 -21.80 1.14
C GLN A 353 3.56 -23.19 0.94
N THR A 354 2.43 -23.43 1.59
CA THR A 354 1.52 -24.53 1.28
C THR A 354 1.32 -24.50 -0.23
N LYS A 355 1.70 -25.58 -0.94
CA LYS A 355 1.57 -25.68 -2.40
C LYS A 355 0.08 -25.62 -2.77
N ALA A 356 -0.42 -24.41 -2.94
CA ALA A 356 -1.66 -24.13 -3.63
C ALA A 356 -1.59 -24.76 -5.03
N ALA A 357 -2.68 -25.37 -5.48
CA ALA A 357 -2.82 -25.84 -6.86
C ALA A 357 -2.50 -24.67 -7.81
N THR A 358 -1.41 -24.79 -8.57
CA THR A 358 -0.95 -23.74 -9.47
C THR A 358 -1.96 -23.58 -10.60
N VAL A 359 -2.54 -22.39 -10.73
CA VAL A 359 -3.34 -22.02 -11.90
C VAL A 359 -2.45 -22.12 -13.14
N VAL A 360 -2.84 -22.96 -14.10
CA VAL A 360 -2.08 -23.13 -15.34
C VAL A 360 -2.42 -21.97 -16.27
N LEU A 361 -1.45 -21.10 -16.51
CA LEU A 361 -1.59 -19.98 -17.44
C LEU A 361 -1.19 -20.43 -18.85
N THR A 362 -2.14 -20.44 -19.78
CA THR A 362 -1.93 -20.80 -21.20
C THR A 362 -2.43 -19.71 -22.14
N GLY A 363 -1.95 -19.72 -23.39
CA GLY A 363 -2.32 -18.76 -24.42
C GLY A 363 -1.40 -17.54 -24.47
N THR A 364 -1.81 -16.54 -25.25
CA THR A 364 -1.09 -15.29 -25.45
C THR A 364 -1.52 -14.22 -24.46
N LEU A 365 -0.69 -13.19 -24.25
CA LEU A 365 -1.09 -12.01 -23.46
C LEU A 365 -2.34 -11.31 -24.01
N GLN A 366 -2.55 -11.35 -25.33
CA GLN A 366 -3.73 -10.83 -26.01
C GLN A 366 -4.99 -11.59 -25.59
N ASP A 367 -4.93 -12.92 -25.45
CA ASP A 367 -6.07 -13.72 -24.99
C ASP A 367 -6.53 -13.29 -23.59
N TYR A 368 -5.59 -12.92 -22.71
CA TYR A 368 -5.92 -12.39 -21.38
C TYR A 368 -6.52 -11.00 -21.44
N VAL A 369 -6.00 -10.12 -22.31
CA VAL A 369 -6.58 -8.80 -22.56
C VAL A 369 -8.02 -8.93 -23.03
N ASP A 370 -8.28 -9.76 -24.03
CA ASP A 370 -9.58 -9.87 -24.71
C ASP A 370 -10.68 -10.42 -23.81
N ARG A 371 -10.34 -11.28 -22.85
CA ARG A 371 -11.28 -11.85 -21.88
C ARG A 371 -11.35 -11.12 -20.54
N SER A 372 -10.51 -10.11 -20.34
CA SER A 372 -10.43 -9.36 -19.08
C SER A 372 -11.40 -8.18 -19.03
N ARG A 373 -11.71 -7.73 -17.82
CA ARG A 373 -12.34 -6.43 -17.59
C ARG A 373 -11.38 -5.28 -17.94
N PRO A 374 -11.88 -4.07 -18.30
CA PRO A 374 -11.03 -2.96 -18.76
C PRO A 374 -9.83 -2.67 -17.86
N VAL A 375 -10.05 -2.61 -16.54
CA VAL A 375 -9.02 -2.37 -15.52
C VAL A 375 -7.90 -3.41 -15.55
N SER A 376 -8.24 -4.70 -15.48
CA SER A 376 -7.25 -5.80 -15.53
C SER A 376 -6.52 -5.84 -16.88
N GLY A 377 -7.24 -5.60 -17.98
CA GLY A 377 -6.67 -5.53 -19.33
C GLY A 377 -5.66 -4.38 -19.48
N ARG A 378 -5.92 -3.22 -18.85
CA ARG A 378 -4.98 -2.09 -18.81
C ARG A 378 -3.69 -2.46 -18.08
N ILE A 379 -3.78 -3.15 -16.94
CA ILE A 379 -2.60 -3.63 -16.19
C ILE A 379 -1.78 -4.59 -17.05
N VAL A 380 -2.41 -5.59 -17.67
CA VAL A 380 -1.72 -6.54 -18.57
C VAL A 380 -1.01 -5.81 -19.70
N LYS A 381 -1.68 -4.91 -20.42
CA LYS A 381 -1.09 -4.15 -21.54
C LYS A 381 0.14 -3.37 -21.08
N LYS A 382 0.00 -2.57 -20.02
CA LYS A 382 1.05 -1.64 -19.58
C LYS A 382 2.25 -2.33 -18.94
N LEU A 383 2.03 -3.36 -18.13
CA LEU A 383 3.13 -4.13 -17.55
C LEU A 383 3.85 -4.97 -18.61
N SER A 384 3.13 -5.53 -19.58
CA SER A 384 3.76 -6.26 -20.71
C SER A 384 4.67 -5.34 -21.53
N GLU A 385 4.16 -4.15 -21.89
CA GLU A 385 4.93 -3.10 -22.57
C GLU A 385 6.20 -2.73 -21.77
N THR A 386 6.04 -2.46 -20.47
CA THR A 386 7.16 -2.08 -19.57
C THR A 386 8.22 -3.18 -19.44
N LEU A 387 7.79 -4.45 -19.46
CA LEU A 387 8.68 -5.61 -19.34
C LEU A 387 9.29 -6.04 -20.70
N GLY A 388 8.87 -5.42 -21.80
CA GLY A 388 9.37 -5.68 -23.15
C GLY A 388 8.68 -6.84 -23.89
N PHE A 389 7.47 -7.22 -23.49
CA PHE A 389 6.66 -8.25 -24.16
C PHE A 389 5.64 -7.64 -25.11
N LYS A 390 5.39 -8.33 -26.21
CA LYS A 390 4.29 -8.06 -27.14
C LYS A 390 3.05 -8.84 -26.71
N LEU A 391 1.86 -8.34 -27.03
CA LEU A 391 0.62 -9.03 -26.64
C LEU A 391 0.47 -10.41 -27.30
N GLN A 392 1.16 -10.64 -28.41
CA GLN A 392 1.16 -11.92 -29.15
C GLN A 392 2.11 -12.94 -28.52
N ASP A 393 2.94 -12.55 -27.56
CA ASP A 393 3.84 -13.46 -26.87
C ASP A 393 3.05 -14.44 -25.99
N ASP A 394 3.49 -15.69 -25.97
CA ASP A 394 2.87 -16.73 -25.14
C ASP A 394 3.19 -16.49 -23.66
N VAL A 395 2.21 -16.68 -22.78
CA VAL A 395 2.37 -16.42 -21.34
C VAL A 395 3.44 -17.30 -20.71
N SER A 396 3.73 -18.49 -21.26
CA SER A 396 4.85 -19.33 -20.79
C SER A 396 6.21 -18.66 -20.94
N THR A 397 6.38 -17.74 -21.92
CA THR A 397 7.61 -16.96 -22.09
C THR A 397 7.77 -15.93 -20.97
N VAL A 398 6.68 -15.28 -20.56
CA VAL A 398 6.64 -14.35 -19.42
C VAL A 398 6.99 -15.08 -18.12
N VAL A 399 6.36 -16.25 -17.90
CA VAL A 399 6.64 -17.11 -16.73
C VAL A 399 8.11 -17.52 -16.71
N SER A 400 8.66 -17.98 -17.84
CA SER A 400 10.05 -18.40 -17.95
C SER A 400 11.02 -17.27 -17.65
N ALA A 401 10.79 -16.08 -18.21
CA ALA A 401 11.61 -14.90 -17.97
C ALA A 401 11.57 -14.43 -16.50
N ALA A 402 10.40 -14.46 -15.86
CA ALA A 402 10.25 -14.15 -14.45
C ALA A 402 11.04 -15.16 -13.58
N ASP A 403 10.99 -16.43 -13.94
CA ASP A 403 11.68 -17.51 -13.24
C ASP A 403 13.20 -17.43 -13.37
N GLU A 404 13.70 -17.10 -14.56
CA GLU A 404 15.11 -16.84 -14.82
C GLU A 404 15.63 -15.67 -14.00
N LEU A 405 14.90 -14.55 -13.98
CA LEU A 405 15.26 -13.39 -13.15
C LEU A 405 15.31 -13.76 -11.65
N ARG A 406 14.34 -14.53 -11.17
CA ARG A 406 14.30 -15.02 -9.79
C ARG A 406 15.47 -15.96 -9.47
N ARG A 407 15.90 -16.81 -10.41
CA ARG A 407 17.06 -17.70 -10.24
C ARG A 407 18.36 -16.90 -10.24
N ALA A 408 18.50 -15.92 -11.15
CA ALA A 408 19.65 -15.02 -11.19
C ALA A 408 19.81 -14.22 -9.88
N GLY A 409 18.71 -13.71 -9.33
CA GLY A 409 18.70 -13.01 -8.03
C GLY A 409 19.11 -13.91 -6.85
N ARG A 410 18.72 -15.19 -6.84
CA ARG A 410 19.14 -16.16 -5.81
C ARG A 410 20.63 -16.53 -5.92
N GLY A 411 21.16 -16.59 -7.14
CA GLY A 411 22.59 -16.79 -7.38
C GLY A 411 23.45 -15.61 -6.90
N ALA A 412 22.95 -14.38 -7.07
CA ALA A 412 23.59 -13.16 -6.57
C ALA A 412 23.43 -12.98 -5.05
N GLY A 413 22.33 -13.47 -4.46
CA GLY A 413 22.05 -13.40 -3.01
C GLY A 413 23.00 -14.22 -2.13
N ARG A 414 23.61 -15.30 -2.65
CA ARG A 414 24.74 -16.00 -1.98
C ARG A 414 26.02 -15.16 -1.92
N GLY A 415 26.05 -14.03 -2.63
CA GLY A 415 27.13 -13.04 -2.62
C GLY A 415 26.70 -11.69 -2.03
N ARG A 416 25.60 -11.60 -1.25
CA ARG A 416 25.25 -10.35 -0.54
C ARG A 416 26.35 -10.04 0.48
N PRO A 417 27.06 -8.89 0.39
CA PRO A 417 28.02 -8.49 1.41
C PRO A 417 27.28 -7.90 2.61
N GLY A 418 26.65 -8.77 3.40
CA GLY A 418 25.96 -8.45 4.65
C GLY A 418 26.51 -9.27 5.81
N PHE A 419 27.14 -8.57 6.76
CA PHE A 419 27.15 -8.90 8.19
C PHE A 419 27.59 -10.32 8.62
N GLY A 420 28.75 -10.79 8.14
CA GLY A 420 29.42 -11.97 8.69
C GLY A 420 30.79 -12.18 8.07
N GLY A 421 31.84 -12.02 8.89
CA GLY A 421 33.29 -12.11 8.63
C GLY A 421 33.81 -12.72 7.32
N GLY A 422 34.72 -12.01 6.64
CA GLY A 422 35.54 -12.66 5.60
C GLY A 422 36.40 -11.80 4.68
N ARG A 423 37.24 -10.90 5.24
CA ARG A 423 38.52 -10.39 4.69
C ARG A 423 38.77 -10.50 3.16
N ARG A 424 38.49 -9.41 2.42
CA ARG A 424 39.33 -8.94 1.27
C ARG A 424 38.93 -7.55 0.71
N GLY A 425 37.81 -6.97 1.15
CA GLY A 425 37.27 -5.74 0.58
C GLY A 425 37.41 -4.45 1.42
N GLY A 426 38.29 -4.36 2.42
CA GLY A 426 38.39 -3.19 3.30
C GLY A 426 39.55 -2.23 3.01
N GLY A 427 40.35 -2.49 1.97
CA GLY A 427 41.61 -1.79 1.69
C GLY A 427 41.41 -0.32 1.32
N GLY A 428 40.76 -0.03 0.19
CA GLY A 428 40.69 1.34 -0.36
C GLY A 428 40.12 2.40 0.58
N ARG A 429 38.98 2.15 1.26
CA ARG A 429 38.38 3.11 2.20
C ARG A 429 39.24 3.36 3.43
N ARG A 430 39.75 2.29 4.07
CA ARG A 430 40.57 2.43 5.29
C ARG A 430 41.91 3.05 5.00
N GLU A 431 42.52 2.69 3.88
CA GLU A 431 43.79 3.24 3.43
C GLU A 431 43.66 4.71 3.01
N PHE A 432 42.59 5.07 2.30
CA PHE A 432 42.32 6.46 1.95
C PHE A 432 42.01 7.31 3.19
N LEU A 433 41.20 6.80 4.13
CA LEU A 433 40.97 7.49 5.41
C LEU A 433 42.27 7.65 6.21
N ARG A 434 43.15 6.63 6.26
CA ARG A 434 44.47 6.72 6.90
C ARG A 434 45.32 7.85 6.30
N GLN A 435 45.40 7.94 4.98
CA GLN A 435 46.16 8.99 4.28
C GLN A 435 45.57 10.39 4.54
N ILE A 436 44.24 10.50 4.60
CA ILE A 436 43.56 11.74 4.99
C ILE A 436 43.91 12.10 6.44
N THR A 437 43.83 11.17 7.39
CA THR A 437 44.20 11.40 8.79
C THR A 437 45.66 11.80 8.94
N GLU A 438 46.56 11.28 8.11
CA GLU A 438 47.99 11.63 8.12
C GLU A 438 48.25 13.06 7.64
N LYS A 439 47.50 13.51 6.64
CA LYS A 439 47.64 14.86 6.07
C LYS A 439 46.82 15.93 6.82
N TRP A 440 45.63 15.55 7.28
CA TRP A 440 44.67 16.39 8.00
C TRP A 440 44.06 15.58 9.17
N PRO A 441 44.73 15.56 10.34
CA PRO A 441 44.27 14.81 11.50
C PRO A 441 42.82 15.12 11.92
N GLU A 442 42.39 16.37 11.77
CA GLU A 442 41.04 16.84 12.09
C GLU A 442 39.95 16.22 11.20
N LEU A 443 40.26 15.90 9.94
CA LEU A 443 39.33 15.18 9.05
C LEU A 443 39.29 13.68 9.33
N GLY A 444 40.24 13.17 10.12
CA GLY A 444 40.32 11.77 10.53
C GLY A 444 39.53 11.42 11.78
N ASP A 445 39.11 12.41 12.59
CA ASP A 445 38.37 12.20 13.83
C ASP A 445 36.88 11.95 13.54
N PRO A 446 36.34 10.73 13.78
CA PRO A 446 34.94 10.40 13.50
C PRO A 446 33.93 11.23 14.28
N ARG A 447 34.35 11.90 15.37
CA ARG A 447 33.47 12.71 16.23
C ARG A 447 33.52 14.20 15.89
N ARG A 448 34.54 14.67 15.17
CA ARG A 448 34.84 16.11 15.04
C ARG A 448 35.16 16.54 13.62
N TRP A 449 35.23 15.62 12.65
CA TRP A 449 35.55 15.95 11.26
C TRP A 449 34.63 17.03 10.68
N GLU A 450 33.35 17.05 11.06
CA GLU A 450 32.34 18.05 10.64
C GLU A 450 32.69 19.49 11.07
N GLU A 451 33.48 19.66 12.14
CA GLU A 451 33.88 20.97 12.67
C GLU A 451 35.07 21.59 11.93
N SER A 452 35.69 20.85 10.99
CA SER A 452 36.93 21.29 10.33
C SER A 452 36.71 22.53 9.45
N ALA A 453 37.57 23.54 9.61
CA ALA A 453 37.59 24.72 8.75
C ALA A 453 37.88 24.39 7.27
N LEU A 454 38.46 23.22 6.98
CA LEU A 454 38.68 22.74 5.63
C LEU A 454 37.38 22.39 4.89
N LEU A 455 36.29 22.12 5.62
CA LEU A 455 34.99 21.76 5.04
C LEU A 455 34.08 22.96 4.78
N LYS A 456 34.57 24.19 4.97
CA LYS A 456 33.80 25.39 4.65
C LYS A 456 33.53 25.51 3.14
N PRO A 457 32.42 26.13 2.71
CA PRO A 457 32.05 26.25 1.29
C PRO A 457 33.19 26.76 0.39
N GLU A 458 33.93 27.76 0.85
CA GLU A 458 35.05 28.38 0.11
C GLU A 458 36.25 27.43 -0.14
N ASN A 459 36.38 26.35 0.63
CA ASN A 459 37.52 25.43 0.58
C ASN A 459 37.24 24.14 -0.19
N GLN A 460 35.99 23.92 -0.61
CA GLN A 460 35.53 22.63 -1.16
C GLN A 460 36.29 22.19 -2.41
N GLN A 461 36.48 23.10 -3.36
CA GLN A 461 37.13 22.77 -4.62
C GLN A 461 38.62 22.45 -4.42
N THR A 462 39.30 23.24 -3.59
CA THR A 462 40.71 23.04 -3.24
C THR A 462 40.90 21.72 -2.48
N LEU A 463 40.09 21.48 -1.45
CA LEU A 463 40.17 20.25 -0.66
C LEU A 463 39.86 19.02 -1.52
N LEU A 464 38.85 19.08 -2.39
CA LEU A 464 38.55 17.97 -3.30
C LEU A 464 39.73 17.68 -4.25
N ALA A 465 40.32 18.72 -4.83
CA ALA A 465 41.49 18.55 -5.70
C ALA A 465 42.66 17.91 -4.93
N GLU A 466 42.90 18.31 -3.68
CA GLU A 466 43.94 17.71 -2.86
C GLU A 466 43.64 16.27 -2.43
N LEU A 467 42.38 15.95 -2.14
CA LEU A 467 41.92 14.58 -1.87
C LEU A 467 42.16 13.67 -3.08
N GLN A 468 41.90 14.18 -4.30
CA GLN A 468 42.09 13.47 -5.56
C GLN A 468 43.57 13.14 -5.86
N GLN A 469 44.52 13.89 -5.30
CA GLN A 469 45.95 13.62 -5.44
C GLN A 469 46.48 12.53 -4.49
N LEU A 470 45.72 12.13 -3.48
CA LEU A 470 46.17 11.09 -2.54
C LEU A 470 46.21 9.72 -3.24
N PRO A 471 47.24 8.89 -2.99
CA PRO A 471 47.38 7.57 -3.63
C PRO A 471 46.16 6.64 -3.46
N GLY A 472 45.47 6.76 -2.32
CA GLY A 472 44.28 5.98 -2.00
C GLY A 472 43.01 6.39 -2.76
N TRP A 473 42.98 7.58 -3.38
CA TRP A 473 41.78 8.14 -4.03
C TRP A 473 41.23 7.22 -5.11
N LYS A 474 42.09 6.80 -6.07
CA LYS A 474 41.65 6.00 -7.22
C LYS A 474 40.96 4.70 -6.79
N ALA A 475 41.58 3.96 -5.87
CA ALA A 475 41.02 2.71 -5.36
C ALA A 475 39.75 2.91 -4.52
N PHE A 476 39.62 4.04 -3.82
CA PHE A 476 38.41 4.42 -3.11
C PHE A 476 37.27 4.76 -4.08
N ASP A 477 37.53 5.62 -5.07
CA ASP A 477 36.52 6.12 -6.00
C ASP A 477 36.04 5.03 -6.96
N GLU A 478 36.94 4.21 -7.52
CA GLU A 478 36.56 3.06 -8.35
C GLU A 478 35.62 2.11 -7.59
N ARG A 479 35.91 1.86 -6.31
CA ARG A 479 35.03 1.03 -5.48
C ARG A 479 33.71 1.72 -5.17
N ARG A 480 33.71 3.03 -4.90
CA ARG A 480 32.48 3.79 -4.66
C ARG A 480 31.56 3.71 -5.89
N GLN A 481 32.10 3.95 -7.08
CA GLN A 481 31.38 3.83 -8.35
C GLN A 481 30.89 2.40 -8.60
N GLN A 482 31.72 1.38 -8.35
CA GLN A 482 31.29 -0.03 -8.48
C GLN A 482 30.16 -0.39 -7.52
N MET A 483 30.21 0.08 -6.28
CA MET A 483 29.16 -0.16 -5.29
C MET A 483 27.86 0.56 -5.66
N GLU A 484 27.95 1.80 -6.16
CA GLU A 484 26.82 2.58 -6.64
C GLU A 484 26.18 1.93 -7.87
N ALA A 485 26.98 1.54 -8.86
CA ALA A 485 26.52 0.84 -10.05
C ALA A 485 25.86 -0.52 -9.69
N ALA A 486 26.48 -1.30 -8.80
CA ALA A 486 25.92 -2.57 -8.33
C ALA A 486 24.62 -2.37 -7.53
N GLY A 487 24.53 -1.30 -6.72
CA GLY A 487 23.32 -0.91 -6.02
C GLY A 487 22.19 -0.58 -6.99
N ASN A 488 22.44 0.31 -7.95
CA ASN A 488 21.47 0.71 -8.98
C ASN A 488 21.00 -0.50 -9.81
N GLN A 489 21.93 -1.37 -10.22
CA GLN A 489 21.58 -2.58 -10.96
C GLN A 489 20.72 -3.53 -10.13
N SER A 490 21.04 -3.71 -8.84
CA SER A 490 20.24 -4.55 -7.93
C SER A 490 18.82 -3.99 -7.75
N SER A 491 18.68 -2.68 -7.55
CA SER A 491 17.37 -2.02 -7.43
C SER A 491 16.55 -2.16 -8.70
N GLN A 492 17.16 -1.96 -9.89
CA GLN A 492 16.47 -2.15 -11.17
C GLN A 492 16.02 -3.60 -11.38
N GLN A 493 16.84 -4.58 -10.99
CA GLN A 493 16.48 -6.00 -11.06
C GLN A 493 15.33 -6.34 -10.10
N GLU A 494 15.34 -5.80 -8.90
CA GLU A 494 14.26 -5.97 -7.91
C GLU A 494 12.94 -5.37 -8.42
N LEU A 495 12.95 -4.13 -8.91
CA LEU A 495 11.79 -3.47 -9.51
C LEU A 495 11.25 -4.26 -10.71
N ARG A 496 12.14 -4.75 -11.58
CA ARG A 496 11.74 -5.61 -12.71
C ARG A 496 11.08 -6.91 -12.21
N GLY A 497 11.62 -7.53 -11.17
CA GLY A 497 11.05 -8.73 -10.55
C GLY A 497 9.66 -8.49 -9.94
N VAL A 498 9.47 -7.33 -9.31
CA VAL A 498 8.17 -6.91 -8.77
C VAL A 498 7.15 -6.68 -9.89
N LYS A 499 7.54 -6.01 -10.97
CA LYS A 499 6.68 -5.82 -12.16
C LYS A 499 6.23 -7.15 -12.79
N PHE A 500 7.14 -8.12 -12.88
CA PHE A 500 6.76 -9.50 -13.29
C PHE A 500 5.72 -10.09 -12.35
N ARG A 501 5.89 -9.96 -11.03
CA ARG A 501 4.94 -10.50 -10.05
C ARG A 501 3.57 -9.82 -10.14
N ARG A 502 3.52 -8.50 -10.33
CA ARG A 502 2.27 -7.76 -10.57
C ARG A 502 1.55 -8.25 -11.83
N LEU A 503 2.29 -8.46 -12.93
CA LEU A 503 1.72 -9.00 -14.18
C LEU A 503 1.19 -10.42 -13.97
N LEU A 504 1.98 -11.32 -13.40
CA LEU A 504 1.58 -12.72 -13.17
C LEU A 504 0.38 -12.84 -12.21
N ASN A 505 0.32 -12.04 -11.15
CA ASN A 505 -0.85 -11.97 -10.26
C ASN A 505 -2.11 -11.51 -11.01
N THR A 506 -1.97 -10.55 -11.93
CA THR A 506 -3.09 -10.06 -12.76
C THR A 506 -3.58 -11.14 -13.73
N LEU A 507 -2.66 -11.86 -14.37
CA LEU A 507 -3.00 -12.99 -15.25
C LEU A 507 -3.68 -14.12 -14.47
N GLU A 508 -3.18 -14.45 -13.27
CA GLU A 508 -3.81 -15.40 -12.35
C GLU A 508 -5.25 -14.96 -12.02
N ALA A 509 -5.45 -13.70 -11.63
CA ALA A 509 -6.76 -13.17 -11.29
C ALA A 509 -7.75 -13.23 -12.47
N ILE A 510 -7.32 -12.90 -13.69
CA ILE A 510 -8.17 -13.01 -14.90
C ILE A 510 -8.58 -14.47 -15.14
N GLN A 511 -7.65 -15.42 -14.97
CA GLN A 511 -7.95 -16.84 -15.16
C GLN A 511 -8.90 -17.35 -14.07
N LEU A 512 -8.67 -17.00 -12.81
CA LEU A 512 -9.58 -17.35 -11.71
C LEU A 512 -10.97 -16.73 -11.93
N GLU A 513 -11.06 -15.45 -12.27
CA GLU A 513 -12.35 -14.80 -12.55
C GLU A 513 -13.18 -15.54 -13.61
N ARG A 514 -12.52 -16.05 -14.66
CA ARG A 514 -13.16 -16.89 -15.69
C ARG A 514 -13.65 -18.23 -15.15
N ASP A 515 -12.89 -18.86 -14.26
CA ASP A 515 -13.17 -20.20 -13.75
C ASP A 515 -14.24 -20.20 -12.65
N LEU A 516 -14.44 -19.07 -11.95
CA LEU A 516 -15.33 -18.94 -10.80
C LEU A 516 -16.75 -19.48 -11.05
N PRO A 517 -17.45 -19.17 -12.15
CA PRO A 517 -18.80 -19.70 -12.40
C PRO A 517 -18.86 -21.23 -12.58
N GLY A 518 -17.73 -21.86 -12.92
CA GLY A 518 -17.63 -23.31 -13.10
C GLY A 518 -17.29 -24.08 -11.82
N CYS A 519 -16.82 -23.39 -10.76
CA CYS A 519 -16.36 -24.04 -9.53
C CYS A 519 -17.01 -23.51 -8.24
N ALA A 520 -17.77 -22.41 -8.30
CA ALA A 520 -18.47 -21.83 -7.15
C ALA A 520 -19.99 -21.85 -7.32
N SER A 521 -20.72 -21.73 -6.21
CA SER A 521 -22.18 -21.59 -6.22
C SER A 521 -22.62 -20.26 -6.84
N ALA A 522 -23.85 -20.19 -7.33
CA ALA A 522 -24.42 -18.95 -7.87
C ALA A 522 -24.40 -17.78 -6.86
N GLU A 523 -24.59 -18.08 -5.58
CA GLU A 523 -24.50 -17.11 -4.49
C GLU A 523 -23.09 -16.52 -4.35
N ILE A 524 -22.06 -17.36 -4.43
CA ILE A 524 -20.66 -16.92 -4.35
C ILE A 524 -20.29 -16.10 -5.59
N VAL A 525 -20.74 -16.50 -6.78
CA VAL A 525 -20.53 -15.73 -8.01
C VAL A 525 -21.21 -14.36 -7.90
N GLU A 526 -22.42 -14.30 -7.36
CA GLU A 526 -23.12 -13.02 -7.18
C GLU A 526 -22.44 -12.14 -6.12
N ARG A 527 -21.98 -12.74 -5.03
CA ARG A 527 -21.21 -12.02 -4.01
C ARG A 527 -19.91 -11.44 -4.56
N TYR A 528 -19.25 -12.14 -5.47
CA TYR A 528 -18.08 -11.62 -6.20
C TYR A 528 -18.45 -10.42 -7.08
N ARG A 529 -19.58 -10.45 -7.80
CA ARG A 529 -20.05 -9.30 -8.60
C ARG A 529 -20.33 -8.09 -7.73
N GLN A 530 -21.00 -8.26 -6.59
CA GLN A 530 -21.23 -7.17 -5.63
C GLN A 530 -19.91 -6.54 -5.17
N LEU A 531 -18.92 -7.37 -4.84
CA LEU A 531 -17.59 -6.91 -4.43
C LEU A 531 -16.92 -6.09 -5.54
N LEU A 532 -16.99 -6.55 -6.78
CA LEU A 532 -16.45 -5.82 -7.93
C LEU A 532 -17.15 -4.48 -8.14
N THR A 533 -18.49 -4.44 -8.04
CA THR A 533 -19.23 -3.17 -8.12
C THR A 533 -18.78 -2.18 -7.05
N LEU A 534 -18.46 -2.65 -5.84
CA LEU A 534 -17.92 -1.78 -4.80
C LEU A 534 -16.48 -1.33 -5.09
N GLU A 535 -15.61 -2.22 -5.59
CA GLU A 535 -14.26 -1.84 -6.03
C GLU A 535 -14.27 -0.87 -7.22
N GLU A 536 -15.25 -0.97 -8.12
CA GLU A 536 -15.45 -0.11 -9.29
C GLU A 536 -16.30 1.13 -8.99
N SER A 537 -16.73 1.30 -7.73
CA SER A 537 -17.52 2.45 -7.35
C SER A 537 -16.70 3.74 -7.44
N ALA A 538 -17.39 4.84 -7.77
CA ALA A 538 -16.80 6.16 -7.83
C ALA A 538 -16.32 6.64 -6.45
N PHE A 539 -15.36 7.57 -6.48
CA PHE A 539 -14.92 8.32 -5.30
C PHE A 539 -15.96 9.34 -4.79
N THR A 540 -17.16 9.41 -5.38
CA THR A 540 -18.24 10.31 -4.96
C THR A 540 -19.49 9.54 -4.54
N SER A 541 -20.23 10.06 -3.58
CA SER A 541 -21.53 9.52 -3.15
C SER A 541 -22.66 10.21 -3.91
N GLY A 542 -23.22 9.55 -4.92
CA GLY A 542 -24.36 10.06 -5.69
C GLY A 542 -24.38 9.48 -7.10
N GLU A 543 -25.58 9.27 -7.64
CA GLU A 543 -25.82 8.72 -8.98
C GLU A 543 -24.87 9.36 -10.02
N SER A 544 -23.98 8.56 -10.58
CA SER A 544 -23.51 8.81 -11.94
C SER A 544 -24.76 8.90 -12.81
N ARG A 545 -25.02 10.09 -13.34
CA ARG A 545 -26.19 10.36 -14.18
C ARG A 545 -26.31 9.41 -15.36
#